data_AF-A0A8I3ADE1-F1
#
_entry.id   AF-A0A8I3ADE1-F1
#
_cell.length_a   1.000
_cell.length_b   1.000
_cell.length_c   1.000
_cell.angle_alpha   90.00
_cell.angle_beta   90.00
_cell.angle_gamma   90.00
#
_symmetry.space_group_name_H-M   'P 1'
#
loop_
_entity.id
_entity.type
_entity.pdbx_description
1 polymer ?
#
loop_
_entity_poly.entity_id
_entity_poly.type
_entity_poly.pdbx_seq_one_letter_code
_entity_poly.pdbx_strand_id
1 'polypeptide(L)' 'MTVIPVREVVWAEISQLLRSKLLTVVLLRQFSFSCQCDIESFQTFVIRPRVAGEGPSSLPLLVRRILE' A
#
# COMPACT_ATOMS: atom_id res chain seq x y z
N MET A 1 -31.67 4.39 12.79
CA MET A 1 -30.95 3.14 12.44
C MET A 1 -30.87 3.10 10.93
N THR A 2 -29.70 3.32 10.34
CA THR A 2 -29.54 3.45 8.88
C THR A 2 -29.22 2.08 8.30
N VAL A 3 -30.07 1.55 7.44
CA VAL A 3 -29.83 0.28 6.74
C VAL A 3 -29.15 0.61 5.42
N ILE A 4 -27.85 0.28 5.32
CA ILE A 4 -27.11 0.41 4.06
C ILE A 4 -27.38 -0.86 3.24
N PRO A 5 -27.76 -0.75 1.95
CA PRO A 5 -27.96 -1.92 1.11
C PRO A 5 -26.66 -2.70 0.97
N VAL A 6 -26.69 -4.02 1.17
CA VAL A 6 -25.51 -4.91 1.00
C VAL A 6 -24.84 -4.71 -0.36
N ARG A 7 -25.64 -4.45 -1.40
CA ARG A 7 -25.16 -4.14 -2.74
C ARG A 7 -24.22 -2.93 -2.76
N GLU A 8 -24.54 -1.86 -2.05
CA GLU A 8 -23.70 -0.64 -2.03
C GLU A 8 -22.40 -0.87 -1.27
N VAL A 9 -22.43 -1.64 -0.18
CA VAL A 9 -21.22 -2.05 0.55
C VAL A 9 -20.30 -2.86 -0.36
N VAL A 10 -20.84 -3.88 -1.04
CA VAL A 10 -20.06 -4.72 -1.96
C VAL A 10 -19.47 -3.91 -3.11
N TRP A 11 -20.23 -2.99 -3.71
CA TRP A 11 -19.70 -2.11 -4.76
C TRP A 11 -18.60 -1.18 -4.27
N ALA A 12 -18.73 -0.65 -3.05
CA ALA A 12 -17.70 0.19 -2.45
C ALA A 12 -16.38 -0.59 -2.26
N GLU A 13 -16.45 -1.82 -1.73
CA GLU A 13 -15.27 -2.67 -1.55
C GLU A 13 -14.61 -3.04 -2.88
N ILE A 14 -15.39 -3.45 -3.88
CA ILE A 14 -14.88 -3.77 -5.22
C ILE A 14 -14.22 -2.53 -5.85
N SER A 15 -14.86 -1.37 -5.75
CA SER A 15 -14.32 -0.11 -6.29
C SER A 15 -12.99 0.26 -5.62
N GLN A 16 -12.88 0.06 -4.32
CA GLN A 16 -11.67 0.34 -3.57
C GLN A 16 -10.52 -0.60 -3.94
N LEU A 17 -10.79 -1.91 -4.04
CA LEU A 17 -9.82 -2.89 -4.51
C LEU A 17 -9.30 -2.57 -5.91
N LEU A 18 -10.20 -2.17 -6.81
CA LEU A 18 -9.85 -1.82 -8.18
C LEU A 18 -8.94 -0.59 -8.22
N ARG A 19 -9.24 0.45 -7.43
CA ARG A 19 -8.41 1.67 -7.33
C ARG A 19 -7.02 1.35 -6.80
N SER A 20 -6.91 0.57 -5.72
CA SER A 20 -5.60 0.19 -5.18
C SER A 20 -4.78 -0.58 -6.21
N LYS A 21 -5.38 -1.56 -6.90
CA LYS A 21 -4.69 -2.34 -7.93
C LYS A 21 -4.24 -1.49 -9.13
N LEU A 22 -5.12 -0.62 -9.64
CA LEU A 22 -4.79 0.28 -10.74
C LEU A 22 -3.65 1.22 -10.35
N LEU A 23 -3.73 1.83 -9.17
CA LEU A 23 -2.68 2.70 -8.66
C LEU A 23 -1.35 1.94 -8.52
N THR A 24 -1.35 0.73 -7.96
CA THR A 24 -0.15 -0.09 -7.85
C THR A 24 0.48 -0.35 -9.22
N VAL A 25 -0.31 -0.70 -10.23
CA VAL A 25 0.20 -0.94 -11.59
C VAL A 25 0.81 0.33 -12.20
N VAL A 26 0.16 1.48 -12.06
CA VAL A 26 0.68 2.76 -12.57
C VAL A 26 2.00 3.11 -11.88
N LEU A 27 2.05 3.01 -10.55
CA LEU A 27 3.25 3.30 -9.78
C LEU A 27 4.42 2.40 -10.18
N LEU A 28 4.19 1.09 -10.30
CA LEU A 28 5.25 0.13 -10.67
C LEU A 28 5.73 0.26 -12.11
N ARG A 29 4.89 0.78 -13.02
CA ARG A 29 5.29 1.03 -14.42
C ARG A 29 6.05 2.33 -14.61
N GLN A 30 5.76 3.35 -13.81
CA GLN A 30 6.34 4.68 -13.98
C GLN A 30 7.52 4.93 -13.05
N PHE A 31 7.64 4.17 -11.97
CA PHE A 31 8.64 4.39 -10.94
C PHE A 31 9.30 3.09 -10.49
N SER A 32 10.58 3.18 -10.15
CA SER A 32 11.28 2.19 -9.36
C SER A 32 11.35 2.65 -7.91
N PHE A 33 11.19 1.70 -6.99
CA PHE A 33 11.19 1.92 -5.55
C PHE A 33 12.31 1.10 -4.92
N SER A 34 13.06 1.69 -4.00
CA SER A 34 14.10 1.00 -3.22
C SER A 34 14.06 1.50 -1.77
N CYS A 35 14.39 0.66 -0.80
CA CYS A 35 14.61 1.05 0.61
C CYS A 35 16.01 0.55 0.98
N GLN A 36 16.80 1.44 1.58
CA GLN A 36 18.16 1.13 2.07
C GLN A 36 18.15 0.75 3.55
N CYS A 37 16.95 0.55 4.09
CA CYS A 37 16.65 0.21 5.45
C CYS A 37 16.40 -1.29 5.57
N ASP A 38 16.88 -1.91 6.65
CA ASP A 38 16.40 -3.23 7.02
C ASP A 38 14.94 -3.10 7.48
N ILE A 39 14.06 -3.83 6.81
CA ILE A 39 12.64 -3.88 7.16
C ILE A 39 12.44 -5.06 8.10
N GLU A 40 11.75 -4.84 9.22
CA GLU A 40 11.39 -5.93 10.11
C GLU A 40 10.61 -7.02 9.37
N SER A 41 10.88 -8.28 9.71
CA SER A 41 10.13 -9.41 9.18
C SER A 41 8.64 -9.19 9.38
N PHE A 42 7.84 -9.49 8.35
CA PHE A 42 6.39 -9.35 8.40
C PHE A 42 5.81 -10.09 9.61
N GLN A 43 5.33 -9.35 10.61
CA GLN A 43 4.61 -9.93 11.73
C GLN A 43 3.13 -9.99 11.38
N THR A 44 2.52 -11.16 11.54
CA THR A 44 1.15 -11.48 11.12
C THR A 44 0.07 -10.52 11.65
N PHE A 45 0.37 -9.77 12.71
CA PHE A 45 -0.55 -8.85 13.38
C PHE A 45 -0.21 -7.37 13.18
N VAL A 46 0.90 -7.05 12.52
CA VAL A 46 1.33 -5.67 12.28
C VAL A 46 1.34 -5.42 10.77
N ILE A 47 0.26 -4.82 10.26
CA ILE A 47 0.08 -4.48 8.83
C ILE A 47 1.06 -3.38 8.36
N ARG A 48 1.88 -2.83 9.26
CA ARG A 48 2.84 -1.75 8.97
C ARG A 48 4.26 -2.29 8.98
N PRO A 49 4.92 -2.39 7.81
CA PRO A 49 6.36 -2.66 7.78
C PRO A 49 7.08 -1.54 8.53
N ARG A 50 7.98 -1.91 9.43
CA ARG A 50 8.79 -0.96 10.21
C ARG A 50 10.23 -1.07 9.75
N VAL A 51 10.94 0.06 9.82
CA VAL A 51 12.40 0.03 9.76
C VAL A 51 12.88 -0.58 11.08
N ALA A 52 13.79 -1.54 10.99
CA ALA A 52 14.32 -2.25 12.15
C ALA A 52 14.91 -1.27 13.16
N GLY A 53 14.40 -1.30 14.39
CA GLY A 53 14.86 -0.42 15.47
C GLY A 53 14.30 1.01 15.45
N GLU A 54 13.42 1.37 14.50
CA GLU A 54 12.76 2.67 14.46
C GLU A 54 11.30 2.61 14.97
N GLY A 55 10.94 3.59 15.81
CA GLY A 55 9.56 3.84 16.25
C GLY A 55 8.61 4.48 15.21
N PRO A 56 9.05 5.41 14.33
CA PRO A 56 8.18 5.96 13.30
C PRO A 56 7.79 4.93 12.22
N SER A 57 6.57 5.04 11.71
CA SER A 57 5.92 3.98 10.91
C SER A 57 5.97 4.18 9.39
N SER A 58 6.87 5.02 8.88
CA SER A 58 6.95 5.35 7.46
C SER A 58 8.17 4.69 6.83
N LEU A 59 7.95 3.84 5.83
CA LEU A 59 9.03 3.25 5.03
C LEU A 59 9.74 4.36 4.22
N PRO A 60 11.06 4.57 4.40
CA PRO A 60 11.80 5.55 3.62
C PRO A 60 12.14 4.96 2.24
N LEU A 61 11.17 5.06 1.33
CA LEU A 61 11.32 4.64 -0.06
C LEU A 61 12.03 5.71 -0.89
N LEU A 62 13.14 5.33 -1.50
CA LEU A 62 13.75 6.08 -2.59
C LEU A 62 12.99 5.76 -3.88
N VAL A 63 12.40 6.80 -4.47
CA VAL A 63 11.61 6.72 -5.70
C VAL A 63 12.38 7.31 -6.86
N ARG A 64 12.46 6.60 -7.98
CA ARG A 64 13.04 7.10 -9.24
C ARG A 64 12.07 6.87 -10.38
N ARG A 65 11.92 7.85 -11.27
CA ARG A 65 11.13 7.67 -12.49
C ARG A 65 11.86 6.68 -13.42
N ILE A 66 11.13 5.75 -13.99
CA ILE A 66 11.64 4.91 -15.08
C ILE A 66 11.69 5.79 -16.33
N LEU A 67 12.89 6.07 -16.83
CA LEU A 67 13.10 6.65 -18.16
C LEU A 67 13.05 5.49 -19.14
N GLU A 68 12.09 5.51 -20.07
CA GLU A 68 12.03 4.56 -21.18
C GLU A 68 13.26 4.67 -22.08
#